data_AF-A0A0M1J2H2-F1
#
_entry.id   AF-A0A0M1J2H2-F1
#
_cell.length_a   1.000
_cell.length_b   1.000
_cell.length_c   1.000
_cell.angle_alpha   90.00
_cell.angle_beta   90.00
_cell.angle_gamma   90.00
#
_symmetry.space_group_name_H-M   'P 1'
#
loop_
_entity.id
_entity.type
_entity.pdbx_description
1 polymer ?
#
loop_
_entity_poly.entity_id
_entity_poly.type
_entity_poly.pdbx_seq_one_letter_code
_entity_poly.pdbx_strand_id
1 'polypeptide(L)'
;GMLSGDLKLIQWGKQHYQGHDERINHVMQQIFEHYNLEGLAMPYTLDDFERDYLRSHVHLLPPEDRLKGLRPADLLKRLKPEERLEGMHSEDIIRNLDAQELIRLQELLAAHKKQ
;
A
#
# COMPACT_ATOMS: atom_id res chain seq x y z
N GLY A 1 -22.06 -0.21 -2.61
CA GLY A 1 -22.22 0.94 -3.51
C GLY A 1 -22.64 0.45 -4.89
N MET A 2 -23.06 1.38 -5.75
CA MET A 2 -23.50 1.10 -7.13
C MET A 2 -22.48 0.34 -7.99
N LEU A 3 -21.19 0.61 -7.80
CA LEU A 3 -20.08 -0.02 -8.51
C LEU A 3 -19.41 -1.05 -7.58
N SER A 4 -20.16 -2.00 -7.06
CA SER A 4 -19.65 -3.02 -6.12
C SER A 4 -19.60 -4.40 -6.77
N GLY A 5 -18.75 -5.28 -6.24
CA GLY A 5 -18.74 -6.70 -6.61
C GLY A 5 -19.85 -7.51 -5.92
N ASP A 6 -20.55 -6.92 -4.94
CA ASP A 6 -21.68 -7.57 -4.27
C ASP A 6 -23.00 -7.27 -5.00
N LEU A 7 -23.65 -8.32 -5.47
CA LEU A 7 -24.92 -8.26 -6.19
C LEU A 7 -26.02 -7.50 -5.42
N LYS A 8 -26.10 -7.64 -4.10
CA LYS A 8 -27.10 -6.93 -3.29
C LYS A 8 -26.84 -5.44 -3.27
N LEU A 9 -25.58 -5.04 -3.20
CA LEU A 9 -25.18 -3.63 -3.19
C LEU A 9 -25.35 -2.98 -4.58
N ILE A 10 -25.17 -3.74 -5.66
CA ILE A 10 -25.49 -3.29 -7.03
C ILE A 10 -27.00 -3.02 -7.14
N GLN A 11 -27.85 -3.96 -6.73
CA GLN A 11 -29.32 -3.81 -6.79
C GLN A 11 -29.80 -2.61 -5.98
N TRP A 12 -29.28 -2.44 -4.77
CA TRP A 12 -29.57 -1.28 -3.94
C TRP A 12 -29.10 0.02 -4.62
N GLY A 13 -27.90 0.03 -5.20
CA GLY A 13 -27.37 1.18 -5.92
C GLY A 13 -28.23 1.60 -7.12
N LYS A 14 -28.69 0.64 -7.93
CA LYS A 14 -29.59 0.90 -9.07
C LYS A 14 -30.86 1.65 -8.64
N GLN A 15 -31.47 1.22 -7.53
CA GLN A 15 -32.72 1.81 -7.03
C GLN A 15 -32.56 3.25 -6.50
N HIS A 16 -31.37 3.59 -6.03
CA HIS A 16 -31.09 4.87 -5.36
C HIS A 16 -30.21 5.80 -6.20
N TYR A 17 -29.96 5.46 -7.46
CA TYR A 17 -29.18 6.33 -8.33
C TYR A 17 -29.94 7.58 -8.72
N GLN A 18 -29.34 8.73 -8.44
CA GLN A 18 -29.83 10.03 -8.89
C GLN A 18 -28.67 10.79 -9.54
N GLY A 19 -28.33 10.45 -10.78
CA GLY A 19 -27.36 11.23 -11.54
C GLY A 19 -27.98 12.52 -12.06
N HIS A 20 -27.15 13.55 -12.21
CA HIS A 20 -27.57 14.89 -12.62
C HIS A 20 -27.56 15.08 -14.15
N ASP A 21 -27.06 14.10 -14.91
CA ASP A 21 -26.93 14.12 -16.36
C ASP A 21 -27.73 12.95 -16.97
N GLU A 22 -28.68 13.26 -17.85
CA GLU A 22 -29.60 12.28 -18.45
C GLU A 22 -28.87 11.22 -19.29
N ARG A 23 -27.81 11.61 -19.99
CA ARG A 23 -27.02 10.70 -20.83
C ARG A 23 -26.24 9.71 -19.97
N ILE A 24 -25.59 10.20 -18.91
CA ILE A 24 -24.88 9.33 -17.96
C ILE A 24 -25.88 8.41 -17.25
N ASN A 25 -27.04 8.92 -16.85
CA ASN A 25 -28.11 8.10 -16.27
C ASN A 25 -28.53 6.95 -17.20
N HIS A 26 -28.73 7.23 -18.48
CA HIS A 26 -29.12 6.21 -19.45
C HIS A 26 -28.06 5.10 -19.59
N VAL A 27 -26.78 5.48 -19.74
CA VAL A 27 -25.67 4.52 -19.85
C VAL A 27 -25.56 3.67 -18.58
N MET A 28 -25.68 4.27 -17.40
CA MET A 28 -25.61 3.54 -16.12
C MET A 28 -26.76 2.54 -15.98
N GLN A 29 -27.98 2.90 -16.37
CA GLN A 29 -29.11 1.97 -16.34
C GLN A 29 -28.90 0.76 -17.27
N GLN A 30 -28.40 0.99 -18.49
CA GLN A 30 -28.10 -0.10 -19.43
C GLN A 30 -27.05 -1.06 -18.88
N ILE A 31 -26.00 -0.53 -18.27
CA ILE A 31 -24.97 -1.32 -17.60
C ILE A 31 -25.60 -2.19 -16.52
N PHE A 32 -26.43 -1.65 -15.61
CA PHE A 32 -27.06 -2.45 -14.56
C PHE A 32 -28.01 -3.50 -15.08
N GLU A 33 -28.78 -3.19 -16.13
CA GLU A 33 -29.68 -4.16 -16.75
C GLU A 33 -28.91 -5.34 -17.32
N HIS A 34 -27.80 -5.08 -18.00
CA HIS A 34 -26.95 -6.13 -18.54
C HIS A 34 -26.40 -7.06 -17.45
N TYR A 35 -25.79 -6.51 -16.39
CA TYR A 35 -25.26 -7.32 -15.29
C TYR A 35 -26.34 -8.05 -14.49
N ASN A 36 -27.51 -7.45 -14.32
CA ASN A 36 -28.62 -8.09 -13.61
C ASN A 36 -29.23 -9.25 -14.42
N LEU A 37 -29.34 -9.12 -15.74
CA LEU A 37 -29.82 -10.20 -16.62
C LEU A 37 -28.87 -11.41 -16.59
N GLU A 38 -27.56 -11.16 -16.51
CA GLU A 38 -26.55 -12.21 -16.49
C GLU A 38 -26.25 -12.74 -15.08
N GLY A 39 -26.80 -12.11 -14.03
CA GLY A 39 -26.53 -12.45 -12.63
C GLY A 39 -25.06 -12.24 -12.22
N LEU A 40 -24.34 -11.41 -12.98
CA LEU A 40 -22.90 -11.21 -12.81
C LEU A 40 -22.62 -10.05 -11.84
N ALA A 41 -21.57 -10.22 -11.05
CA ALA A 41 -20.95 -9.11 -10.33
C ALA A 41 -20.27 -8.16 -11.32
N MET A 42 -20.17 -6.87 -10.95
CA MET A 42 -19.39 -5.91 -11.73
C MET A 42 -17.92 -6.35 -11.78
N PRO A 43 -17.31 -6.48 -12.97
CA PRO A 43 -15.93 -6.95 -13.11
C PRO A 43 -14.90 -5.90 -12.72
N TYR A 44 -15.30 -4.63 -12.68
CA TYR A 44 -14.50 -3.53 -12.16
C TYR A 44 -15.35 -2.67 -11.23
N THR A 45 -14.91 -2.57 -9.98
CA THR A 45 -15.64 -1.93 -8.89
C THR A 45 -15.03 -0.59 -8.52
N LEU A 46 -15.72 0.17 -7.68
CA LEU A 46 -15.17 1.38 -7.08
C LEU A 46 -13.94 1.05 -6.22
N ASP A 47 -13.96 -0.07 -5.50
CA ASP A 47 -12.83 -0.52 -4.69
C ASP A 47 -11.61 -0.84 -5.58
N ASP A 48 -11.85 -1.40 -6.77
CA ASP A 48 -10.80 -1.62 -7.77
C ASP A 48 -10.24 -0.30 -8.29
N PHE A 49 -11.13 0.65 -8.63
CA PHE A 49 -10.74 2.00 -9.02
C PHE A 49 -9.90 2.70 -7.95
N GLU A 50 -10.37 2.72 -6.71
CA GLU A 50 -9.67 3.37 -5.60
C GLU A 50 -8.30 2.75 -5.38
N ARG A 51 -8.20 1.42 -5.38
CA ARG A 51 -6.93 0.71 -5.24
C ARG A 51 -5.96 1.05 -6.37
N ASP A 52 -6.42 1.01 -7.62
CA ASP A 52 -5.57 1.26 -8.79
C ASP A 52 -5.17 2.74 -8.89
N TYR A 53 -6.09 3.66 -8.56
CA TYR A 53 -5.83 5.08 -8.46
C TYR A 53 -4.76 5.37 -7.39
N LEU A 54 -4.93 4.85 -6.18
CA LEU A 54 -3.95 5.01 -5.10
C LEU A 54 -2.59 4.42 -5.49
N ARG A 55 -2.55 3.21 -6.05
CA ARG A 55 -1.30 2.57 -6.50
C ARG A 55 -0.59 3.41 -7.56
N SER A 56 -1.33 3.95 -8.52
CA SER A 56 -0.75 4.76 -9.60
C SER A 56 -0.35 6.15 -9.14
N HIS A 57 -0.98 6.73 -8.12
CA HIS A 57 -0.76 8.13 -7.71
C HIS A 57 0.03 8.29 -6.39
N VAL A 58 0.35 7.21 -5.66
CA VAL A 58 1.13 7.30 -4.41
C VAL A 58 2.48 8.02 -4.58
N HIS A 59 3.06 7.97 -5.76
CA HIS A 59 4.31 8.65 -6.10
C HIS A 59 4.18 10.18 -6.15
N LEU A 60 2.97 10.73 -6.21
CA LEU A 60 2.72 12.17 -6.16
C LEU A 60 2.81 12.72 -4.74
N LEU A 61 2.70 11.87 -3.72
CA LEU A 61 2.89 12.28 -2.33
C LEU A 61 4.38 12.50 -2.04
N PRO A 62 4.75 13.47 -1.18
CA PRO A 62 6.09 13.54 -0.61
C PRO A 62 6.48 12.22 0.07
N PRO A 63 7.77 11.82 0.06
CA PRO A 63 8.20 10.57 0.68
C PRO A 63 7.76 10.40 2.14
N GLU A 64 7.80 11.47 2.94
CA GLU A 64 7.40 11.44 4.36
C GLU A 64 5.92 11.06 4.53
N ASP A 65 5.04 11.61 3.69
CA ASP A 65 3.61 11.31 3.72
C ASP A 65 3.31 9.86 3.30
N ARG A 66 4.11 9.28 2.39
CA ARG A 66 3.98 7.87 1.99
C ARG A 66 4.28 6.91 3.14
N LEU A 67 5.13 7.33 4.08
CA LEU A 67 5.59 6.51 5.20
C LEU A 67 4.76 6.75 6.48
N LYS A 68 3.87 7.75 6.47
CA LYS A 68 3.07 8.13 7.62
C LYS A 68 2.18 6.96 8.09
N GLY A 69 2.20 6.72 9.40
CA GLY A 69 1.45 5.62 10.02
C GLY A 69 2.13 4.25 9.95
N LEU A 70 3.28 4.12 9.26
CA LEU A 70 4.10 2.92 9.30
C LEU A 70 5.09 3.01 10.46
N ARG A 71 5.28 1.88 11.18
CA ARG A 71 6.32 1.80 12.21
C ARG A 71 7.68 1.61 11.52
N PRO A 72 8.76 2.25 12.02
CA PRO A 72 10.10 2.09 11.44
C PRO A 72 10.53 0.62 11.27
N ALA A 73 10.24 -0.23 12.27
CA ALA A 73 10.56 -1.66 12.20
C ALA A 73 9.91 -2.39 11.03
N ASP A 74 8.69 -2.00 10.61
CA ASP A 74 8.00 -2.64 9.49
C ASP A 74 8.57 -2.20 8.13
N LEU A 75 9.15 -0.99 8.06
CA LEU A 75 9.90 -0.52 6.90
C LEU A 75 11.21 -1.29 6.74
N LEU A 76 11.98 -1.41 7.83
CA LEU A 76 13.30 -2.05 7.82
C LEU A 76 13.24 -3.56 7.51
N LYS A 77 12.13 -4.25 7.83
CA LYS A 77 11.97 -5.69 7.55
C LYS A 77 12.13 -6.05 6.06
N ARG A 78 11.84 -5.12 5.16
CA ARG A 78 11.94 -5.34 3.71
C ARG A 78 13.35 -5.09 3.16
N LEU A 79 14.19 -4.41 3.93
CA LEU A 79 15.57 -4.10 3.56
C LEU A 79 16.51 -5.21 4.02
N LYS A 80 17.52 -5.53 3.20
CA LYS A 80 18.65 -6.35 3.59
C LYS A 80 19.48 -5.63 4.66
N PRO A 81 20.23 -6.36 5.52
CA PRO A 81 21.03 -5.73 6.58
C PRO A 81 21.95 -4.62 6.09
N GLU A 82 22.57 -4.76 4.92
CA GLU A 82 23.51 -3.79 4.35
C GLU A 82 22.79 -2.49 3.93
N GLU A 83 21.61 -2.61 3.34
CA GLU A 83 20.78 -1.46 2.91
C GLU A 83 20.25 -0.65 4.10
N ARG A 84 20.11 -1.28 5.28
CA ARG A 84 19.68 -0.57 6.51
C ARG A 84 20.74 0.36 7.07
N LEU A 85 22.01 0.11 6.75
CA LEU A 85 23.15 0.89 7.21
C LEU A 85 23.64 1.87 6.15
N GLU A 86 23.07 1.84 4.95
CA GLU A 86 23.45 2.74 3.86
C GLU A 86 23.22 4.20 4.25
N GLY A 87 24.23 5.04 4.04
CA GLY A 87 24.20 6.46 4.43
C GLY A 87 24.42 6.74 5.92
N MET A 88 24.63 5.72 6.76
CA MET A 88 25.04 5.91 8.16
C MET A 88 26.56 5.94 8.31
N HIS A 89 27.08 6.87 9.12
CA HIS A 89 28.48 6.85 9.52
C HIS A 89 28.74 5.76 10.56
N SER A 90 29.90 5.10 10.48
CA SER A 90 30.25 4.01 11.39
C SER A 90 30.26 4.44 12.86
N GLU A 91 30.64 5.69 13.14
CA GLU A 91 30.61 6.26 14.48
C GLU A 91 29.20 6.30 15.08
N ASP A 92 28.19 6.64 14.28
CA ASP A 92 26.80 6.73 14.74
C ASP A 92 26.22 5.35 15.06
N ILE A 93 26.62 4.32 14.30
CA ILE A 93 26.26 2.94 14.58
C ILE A 93 26.87 2.49 15.91
N ILE A 94 28.19 2.71 16.08
CA ILE A 94 28.94 2.27 17.26
C ILE A 94 28.43 2.95 18.54
N ARG A 95 28.06 4.23 18.48
CA ARG A 95 27.55 5.00 19.64
C ARG A 95 26.27 4.44 20.24
N ASN A 96 25.51 3.65 19.46
CA ASN A 96 24.26 3.05 19.91
C ASN A 96 24.41 1.60 20.39
N LEU A 97 25.64 1.05 20.36
CA LEU A 97 25.91 -0.30 20.87
C LEU A 97 26.07 -0.28 22.39
N ASP A 98 25.56 -1.33 23.04
CA ASP A 98 25.80 -1.56 24.46
C ASP A 98 27.18 -2.18 24.73
N ALA A 99 27.53 -2.32 26.01
CA ALA A 99 28.84 -2.84 26.42
C ALA A 99 29.10 -4.27 25.94
N GLN A 100 28.08 -5.14 25.90
CA GLN A 100 28.23 -6.51 25.43
C GLN A 100 28.42 -6.55 23.91
N GLU A 101 27.67 -5.75 23.18
CA GLU A 101 27.77 -5.60 21.74
C GLU A 101 29.16 -5.05 21.33
N LEU A 102 29.69 -4.08 22.08
CA LEU A 102 31.03 -3.54 21.86
C LEU A 102 32.13 -4.59 22.09
N ILE A 103 32.02 -5.41 23.15
CA ILE A 103 32.96 -6.51 23.39
C ILE A 103 32.93 -7.50 22.23
N ARG A 104 31.73 -7.91 21.79
CA ARG A 104 31.56 -8.82 20.66
C ARG A 104 32.15 -8.26 19.36
N LEU A 105 31.98 -6.96 19.11
CA LEU A 105 32.57 -6.28 17.96
C LEU A 105 34.11 -6.33 18.03
N GLN A 106 34.71 -6.09 19.20
CA GLN A 106 36.16 -6.18 19.37
C GLN A 106 36.69 -7.59 19.07
N GLU A 107 35.99 -8.64 19.53
CA GLU A 107 36.35 -10.03 19.23
C GLU A 107 36.31 -10.34 17.73
N LEU A 108 35.26 -9.90 17.04
CA LEU A 108 35.12 -10.07 15.58
C LEU A 108 36.25 -9.37 14.81
N LEU A 109 36.60 -8.14 15.20
CA LEU A 109 37.70 -7.38 14.60
C LEU A 109 39.05 -8.06 14.84
N ALA A 110 39.28 -8.59 16.05
CA ALA A 110 40.51 -9.32 16.38
C ALA A 110 40.64 -10.63 15.58
N ALA A 111 39.52 -11.33 15.33
CA ALA A 111 39.49 -12.52 14.49
C ALA A 111 39.80 -12.19 13.02
N HIS A 112 39.28 -11.08 12.51
CA HIS A 112 39.51 -10.64 11.13
C HIS A 112 40.96 -10.22 10.86
N LYS A 113 41.65 -9.63 11.85
CA LYS A 113 43.07 -9.25 11.73
C LYS A 113 44.06 -10.42 11.72
N LYS A 114 43.61 -11.63 12.06
CA LYS A 114 44.45 -12.85 12.08
C LYS A 114 44.40 -13.64 10.76
N GLN A 115 43.58 -13.23 9.81
CA GLN A 115 43.54 -13.73 8.43
C GLN A 115 44.44 -12.89 7.53
#